data_AF-W4PZ91-F1
#
_entry.id   AF-W4PZ91-F1
#
_cell.length_a   1.000
_cell.length_b   1.000
_cell.length_c   1.000
_cell.angle_alpha   90.00
_cell.angle_beta   90.00
_cell.angle_gamma   90.00
#
_symmetry.space_group_name_H-M   'P 1'
#
loop_
_entity.id
_entity.type
_entity.pdbx_description
1 polymer ?
#
loop_
_entity_poly.entity_id
_entity_poly.type
_entity_poly.pdbx_seq_one_letter_code
_entity_poly.pdbx_strand_id
1 'polypeptide(L)' 'MNRDLSLQQIAEAMTKSLLNASEKDLEGFQKIVDATVELREAHKDLQKMVQQYSSSSIRNITSS' A
#
# COMPACT_ATOMS: atom_id res chain seq x y z
N MET A 1 20.64 5.99 -9.10
CA MET A 1 21.00 5.36 -7.81
C MET A 1 19.74 4.78 -7.21
N ASN A 2 19.52 3.47 -7.40
CA ASN A 2 18.41 2.77 -6.75
C ASN A 2 18.86 2.48 -5.31
N ARG A 3 18.26 3.15 -4.32
CA ARG A 3 18.55 2.84 -2.91
C ARG A 3 17.62 1.69 -2.53
N ASP A 4 18.07 0.47 -2.75
CA ASP A 4 17.44 -0.73 -2.18
C ASP A 4 17.67 -0.72 -0.66
N LEU A 5 16.91 0.11 0.05
CA LEU A 5 16.87 0.12 1.50
C LEU A 5 16.07 -1.10 1.96
N SER A 6 16.64 -1.88 2.88
CA SER A 6 15.90 -2.99 3.47
C SER A 6 14.75 -2.44 4.34
N LEU A 7 13.67 -3.22 4.48
CA LEU A 7 12.55 -2.85 5.37
C LEU A 7 13.01 -2.54 6.80
N GLN A 8 14.06 -3.22 7.27
CA GLN A 8 14.69 -2.95 8.55
C GLN A 8 15.35 -1.57 8.61
N GLN A 9 16.11 -1.19 7.58
CA GLN A 9 16.75 0.13 7.52
C GLN A 9 15.72 1.27 7.43
N ILE A 10 14.61 1.05 6.72
CA ILE A 10 13.48 2.00 6.65
C ILE A 10 12.83 2.12 8.03
N ALA A 11 12.56 1.01 8.70
CA ALA A 11 11.98 1.01 10.04
C ALA A 11 12.89 1.76 11.04
N GLU A 12 14.18 1.44 11.10
CA GLU A 12 15.13 2.07 12.02
C GLU A 12 15.27 3.60 11.79
N ALA A 13 15.29 4.04 10.52
CA ALA A 13 15.36 5.45 10.17
C ALA A 13 14.07 6.21 10.52
N MET A 14 12.91 5.56 10.34
CA MET A 14 11.63 6.12 10.75
C MET A 14 11.53 6.28 12.27
N THR A 15 11.93 5.27 13.06
CA THR A 15 11.78 5.32 14.53
C THR A 15 12.55 6.49 15.14
N LYS A 16 13.78 6.78 14.67
CA LYS A 16 14.56 7.94 15.14
C LYS A 16 13.93 9.28 14.77
N SER A 17 13.33 9.36 13.59
CA SER A 17 12.66 10.58 13.11
C SER A 17 11.36 10.83 13.87
N LEU A 18 10.62 9.77 14.21
CA LEU A 18 9.39 9.83 15.00
C LEU A 18 9.64 10.14 16.48
N LEU A 19 10.72 9.63 17.07
CA LEU A 19 11.08 9.88 18.48
C LEU A 19 11.38 11.36 18.79
N ASN A 20 11.84 12.12 17.79
CA ASN A 20 12.16 13.54 17.92
C ASN A 20 11.16 14.46 17.18
N ALA A 21 10.07 13.90 16.66
CA ALA A 21 9.08 14.63 15.90
C ALA A 21 8.23 15.53 16.81
N SER A 22 7.83 16.70 16.31
CA SER A 22 6.80 17.49 16.98
C SER A 22 5.42 16.84 16.79
N GLU A 23 4.45 17.23 17.62
CA GLU A 23 3.08 16.71 17.52
C GLU A 23 2.46 16.99 16.14
N LYS A 24 2.73 18.17 15.56
CA LYS A 24 2.33 18.52 14.19
C LYS A 24 2.96 17.60 13.13
N ASP A 25 4.22 17.21 13.31
CA ASP A 25 4.90 16.29 12.40
C ASP A 25 4.31 14.88 12.52
N LEU A 26 3.95 14.45 13.73
CA LEU A 26 3.28 13.17 13.97
C LEU A 26 1.87 13.15 13.34
N GLU A 27 1.10 14.23 13.44
CA GLU A 27 -0.18 14.34 12.73
C GLU A 27 -0.02 14.29 11.20
N GLY A 28 1.00 14.97 10.67
CA GLY A 28 1.32 14.92 9.24
C GLY A 28 1.69 13.50 8.81
N PHE A 29 2.50 12.81 9.61
CA PHE A 29 2.86 11.42 9.37
C PHE A 29 1.66 10.47 9.45
N GLN A 30 0.77 10.66 10.43
CA GLN A 30 -0.46 9.87 10.55
C GLN A 30 -1.31 9.98 9.27
N LYS A 31 -1.48 11.18 8.71
CA LYS A 31 -2.20 11.39 7.44
C LYS A 31 -1.56 10.63 6.28
N ILE A 32 -0.23 10.57 6.23
CA ILE A 32 0.50 9.81 5.20
C ILE A 32 0.25 8.31 5.36
N VAL A 33 0.27 7.80 6.60
CA VAL A 33 -0.02 6.40 6.90
C VAL A 33 -1.44 6.05 6.48
N ASP A 34 -2.42 6.87 6.83
CA ASP A 34 -3.83 6.65 6.50
C ASP A 34 -4.05 6.59 4.97
N ALA A 35 -3.51 7.56 4.23
CA ALA A 35 -3.58 7.57 2.77
C ALA A 35 -2.89 6.34 2.13
N THR A 36 -1.80 5.87 2.74
CA THR A 36 -1.09 4.66 2.27
C THR A 36 -1.93 3.40 2.48
N VAL A 37 -2.62 3.30 3.61
CA VAL A 37 -3.54 2.19 3.89
C VAL A 37 -4.71 2.20 2.91
N GLU A 38 -5.31 3.37 2.66
CA GLU A 38 -6.41 3.51 1.70
C GLU A 38 -5.99 3.06 0.30
N LEU A 39 -4.83 3.52 -0.20
CA LEU A 39 -4.31 3.12 -1.50
C LEU A 39 -4.09 1.60 -1.59
N ARG A 40 -3.59 0.97 -0.52
CA ARG A 40 -3.38 -0.48 -0.47
C ARG A 40 -4.70 -1.24 -0.61
N GLU A 41 -5.75 -0.80 0.09
CA GLU A 41 -7.06 -1.46 0.00
C GLU A 41 -7.71 -1.24 -1.37
N ALA A 42 -7.62 -0.03 -1.94
CA ALA A 42 -8.08 0.24 -3.30
C ALA A 42 -7.37 -0.66 -4.34
N HIS A 43 -6.06 -0.88 -4.17
CA HIS A 43 -5.30 -1.78 -5.04
C HIS A 43 -5.76 -3.24 -4.92
N LYS A 44 -6.03 -3.73 -3.70
CA LYS A 44 -6.59 -5.08 -3.48
C LYS A 44 -7.96 -5.23 -4.13
N ASP A 45 -8.81 -4.22 -4.04
CA ASP A 45 -10.14 -4.26 -4.64
C ASP A 45 -10.07 -4.26 -6.17
N LEU A 46 -9.19 -3.45 -6.76
CA LEU A 46 -8.90 -3.51 -8.18
C LEU A 46 -8.43 -4.91 -8.60
N GLN A 47 -7.52 -5.52 -7.83
CA GLN A 47 -7.05 -6.87 -8.10
C GLN A 47 -8.19 -7.90 -8.11
N LYS A 48 -9.13 -7.80 -7.15
CA LYS A 48 -10.34 -8.66 -7.12
C LYS A 48 -11.20 -8.44 -8.36
N MET A 49 -11.43 -7.20 -8.77
CA MET A 49 -12.22 -6.88 -9.97
C MET A 49 -11.60 -7.48 -11.23
N VAL A 50 -10.28 -7.36 -11.39
CA VAL A 50 -9.55 -7.96 -12.52
C VAL A 50 -9.69 -9.49 -12.52
N GLN A 51 -9.58 -10.13 -11.36
CA GLN A 51 -9.76 -11.59 -11.23
C GLN A 51 -11.19 -12.03 -11.54
N GLN A 52 -12.20 -11.29 -11.07
CA GLN A 52 -13.61 -11.55 -11.35
C GLN A 52 -13.93 -11.40 -12.83
N TYR A 53 -13.40 -10.36 -13.49
CA TYR A 53 -13.57 -10.16 -14.93
C TYR A 53 -12.91 -11.29 -15.73
N SER A 54 -11.68 -11.65 -15.37
CA SER A 54 -10.93 -12.72 -16.05
C SER A 54 -11.63 -14.08 -15.90
N SER A 55 -12.11 -14.42 -14.70
CA SER A 55 -12.85 -15.67 -14.45
C SER A 55 -14.22 -15.71 -15.14
N SER A 56 -14.93 -14.59 -15.18
CA SER A 56 -16.21 -14.48 -15.92
C SER A 56 -16.02 -14.63 -17.42
N SER A 57 -14.96 -14.03 -17.98
CA SER A 57 -14.64 -14.13 -19.40
C SER A 57 -14.27 -15.57 -19.81
N ILE A 58 -13.52 -16.29 -18.95
CA ILE A 58 -13.17 -17.70 -19.18
C ILE A 58 -14.44 -18.58 -19.17
N ARG A 59 -15.37 -18.35 -18.25
CA ARG A 59 -16.63 -19.13 -18.17
C ARG A 59 -17.49 -18.99 -19.43
N ASN A 60 -17.52 -17.81 -20.05
CA ASN A 60 -18.29 -17.58 -21.27
C ASN A 60 -17.70 -18.31 -22.49
N ILE A 61 -16.37 -18.48 -22.54
CA ILE A 61 -15.68 -19.21 -23.62
C ILE A 61 -15.87 -20.72 -23.48
N THR A 62 -15.86 -21.26 -22.25
CA THR A 62 -16.02 -22.71 -22.03
C THR A 62 -17.46 -23.22 -22.08
N SER A 63 -18.45 -22.32 -22.12
CA SER A 63 -19.89 -22.65 -22.16
C SER A 63 -20.51 -22.50 -23.55
N SER A 64 -19.68 -22.23 -24.57
CA SER A 64 -20.05 -22.15 -26.00
C SER A 64 -19.48 -23.34 -26.75
#